data_AF-A0A355YNE0-F1
#
_entry.id   AF-A0A355YNE0-F1
#
_cell.length_a   1.000
_cell.length_b   1.000
_cell.length_c   1.000
_cell.angle_alpha   90.00
_cell.angle_beta   90.00
_cell.angle_gamma   90.00
#
_symmetry.space_group_name_H-M   'P 1'
#
loop_
_entity.id
_entity.type
_entity.pdbx_description
1 polymer ?
#
loop_
_entity_poly.entity_id
_entity_poly.type
_entity_poly.pdbx_seq_one_letter_code
_entity_poly.pdbx_strand_id
1 'polypeptide(L)'
;GVMYLGRMMEIAPYDRLYENRYHPYTEALLSAIPQVGRDNQGERIRLEGEVPSPSDPPSGCRFHTRCPKVCDRCRREEPVLRETEPGHFVACHLYAQEISPETSASQ
;
A
#
# COMPACT_ATOMS: atom_id res chain seq x y z
N GLY A 1 8.41 3.40 -6.69
CA GLY A 1 7.10 3.62 -6.05
C GLY A 1 6.01 2.94 -6.85
N VAL A 2 4.87 2.69 -6.21
CA VAL A 2 3.71 1.98 -6.77
C VAL A 2 2.51 2.91 -6.82
N MET A 3 1.82 2.93 -7.97
CA MET A 3 0.65 3.77 -8.20
C MET A 3 -0.58 2.95 -8.55
N TYR A 4 -1.75 3.46 -8.18
CA TYR A 4 -3.04 2.89 -8.60
C TYR A 4 -4.05 4.00 -8.86
N LEU A 5 -4.68 3.97 -10.05
CA LEU A 5 -5.63 4.99 -10.53
C LEU A 5 -5.14 6.42 -10.27
N GLY A 6 -3.88 6.72 -10.60
CA GLY A 6 -3.31 8.07 -10.47
C GLY A 6 -2.96 8.52 -9.04
N ARG A 7 -2.97 7.64 -8.03
CA ARG A 7 -2.49 7.92 -6.67
C ARG A 7 -1.25 7.12 -6.32
N MET A 8 -0.33 7.73 -5.57
CA MET A 8 0.79 7.01 -4.95
C MET A 8 0.25 6.14 -3.82
N MET A 9 0.46 4.83 -3.93
CA MET A 9 0.05 3.85 -2.91
C MET A 9 1.19 3.54 -1.96
N GLU A 10 2.42 3.46 -2.48
CA GLU A 10 3.61 3.11 -1.71
C GLU A 10 4.89 3.64 -2.37
N ILE A 11 5.83 4.15 -1.58
CA ILE A 11 7.12 4.67 -2.03
C ILE A 11 8.19 4.11 -1.11
N ALA A 12 9.13 3.35 -1.66
CA ALA A 12 10.34 2.96 -0.95
C ALA A 12 11.45 2.66 -1.98
N PRO A 13 12.71 2.54 -1.53
CA PRO A 13 13.77 1.92 -2.30
C PRO A 13 13.36 0.54 -2.84
N TYR A 14 13.93 0.16 -3.99
CA TYR A 14 13.57 -1.08 -4.68
C TYR A 14 13.72 -2.31 -3.80
N ASP A 15 14.86 -2.46 -3.13
CA ASP A 15 15.18 -3.53 -2.20
C ASP A 15 14.12 -3.64 -1.09
N ARG A 16 13.75 -2.51 -0.50
CA ARG A 16 12.72 -2.45 0.55
C ARG A 16 11.36 -2.92 0.07
N LEU A 17 10.90 -2.53 -1.12
CA LEU A 17 9.63 -3.02 -1.67
C LEU A 17 9.59 -4.54 -1.89
N TYR A 18 10.75 -5.19 -2.09
CA TYR A 18 10.80 -6.64 -2.24
C TYR A 18 10.91 -7.38 -0.90
N GLU A 19 11.49 -6.73 0.11
CA GLU A 19 11.58 -7.23 1.49
C GLU A 19 10.26 -7.04 2.24
N ASN A 20 9.83 -5.79 2.39
CA ASN A 20 8.66 -5.38 3.16
C ASN A 20 7.68 -4.60 2.28
N ARG A 21 6.42 -5.02 2.28
CA ARG A 21 5.34 -4.40 1.52
C ARG A 21 4.25 -4.06 2.51
N TYR A 22 3.81 -2.81 2.51
CA TYR A 22 2.79 -2.36 3.45
C TYR A 22 1.44 -2.15 2.76
N HIS A 23 1.41 -1.67 1.51
CA HIS A 23 0.13 -1.49 0.84
C HIS A 23 -0.36 -2.83 0.24
N PRO A 24 -1.61 -3.26 0.50
CA PRO A 24 -2.13 -4.54 -0.01
C PRO A 24 -2.10 -4.66 -1.55
N TYR A 25 -2.18 -3.53 -2.25
CA TYR A 25 -1.97 -3.48 -3.69
C TYR A 25 -0.52 -3.83 -4.09
N THR A 26 0.48 -3.32 -3.37
CA THR A 26 1.90 -3.63 -3.63
C THR A 26 2.20 -5.08 -3.29
N GLU A 27 1.65 -5.60 -2.18
CA GLU A 27 1.69 -7.02 -1.82
C GLU A 27 1.21 -7.88 -3.00
N ALA A 28 0.01 -7.59 -3.52
CA ALA A 28 -0.55 -8.34 -4.63
C ALA A 28 0.24 -8.20 -5.93
N LEU A 29 0.61 -6.97 -6.30
CA LEU A 29 1.37 -6.69 -7.52
C LEU A 29 2.69 -7.47 -7.56
N LEU A 30 3.46 -7.43 -6.47
CA LEU A 30 4.77 -8.07 -6.42
C LEU A 30 4.68 -9.59 -6.20
N SER A 31 3.59 -10.11 -5.60
CA SER A 31 3.34 -11.55 -5.51
C SER A 31 3.22 -12.24 -6.88
N ALA A 32 2.86 -11.49 -7.93
CA ALA A 32 2.71 -12.02 -9.28
C ALA A 32 4.07 -12.24 -9.98
N ILE A 33 5.15 -11.61 -9.51
CA ILE A 33 6.47 -11.64 -10.14
C ILE A 33 7.16 -12.98 -9.82
N PRO A 34 7.48 -13.81 -10.84
CA PRO A 34 8.24 -15.04 -10.63
C PRO A 34 9.60 -14.76 -10.01
N GLN A 35 9.93 -15.47 -8.92
CA GLN A 35 11.24 -15.40 -8.29
C GLN A 35 12.13 -16.52 -8.83
N VAL A 36 13.29 -16.17 -9.40
CA VAL A 36 14.25 -17.15 -9.93
C VAL A 36 15.07 -17.73 -8.77
N GLY A 37 15.17 -19.06 -8.68
CA GLY A 37 16.05 -19.74 -7.72
C GLY A 37 15.54 -19.83 -6.28
N ARG A 38 14.25 -19.50 -6.01
CA ARG A 38 13.59 -19.78 -4.72
C ARG A 38 12.49 -20.81 -4.93
N ASP A 39 12.61 -21.96 -4.28
CA ASP A 39 11.58 -23.03 -4.32
C ASP A 39 10.27 -22.60 -3.63
N ASN A 40 10.34 -21.72 -2.64
CA ASN A 40 9.17 -21.09 -2.04
C ASN A 40 8.80 -19.83 -2.84
N GLN A 41 8.05 -20.03 -3.92
CA GLN A 41 7.24 -18.95 -4.50
C GLN A 41 6.23 -18.54 -3.42
N GLY A 42 6.35 -17.33 -2.87
CA GLY A 42 5.34 -16.78 -1.97
C GLY A 42 3.95 -16.92 -2.60
N GLU A 43 2.91 -17.09 -1.78
CA GLU A 43 1.56 -17.30 -2.28
C GLU A 43 1.13 -16.16 -3.20
N ARG A 44 0.73 -16.49 -4.44
CA ARG A 44 0.21 -15.51 -5.39
C ARG A 44 -1.11 -14.97 -4.86
N ILE A 45 -1.17 -13.67 -4.61
CA ILE A 45 -2.39 -13.00 -4.16
C ILE A 45 -3.22 -12.66 -5.39
N ARG A 46 -4.39 -13.30 -5.53
CA ARG A 46 -5.36 -12.98 -6.58
C ARG A 46 -6.30 -11.88 -6.11
N LEU A 47 -6.25 -10.72 -6.75
CA LEU A 47 -7.21 -9.65 -6.50
C LEU A 47 -8.53 -9.97 -7.19
N GLU A 48 -9.62 -9.81 -6.43
CA GLU A 48 -10.99 -9.96 -6.93
C GLU A 48 -11.54 -8.63 -7.43
N GLY A 49 -12.63 -8.70 -8.19
CA GLY A 49 -13.32 -7.54 -8.76
C GLY A 49 -12.61 -6.91 -9.96
N GLU A 50 -13.36 -6.07 -10.67
CA GLU A 50 -12.88 -5.34 -11.85
C GLU A 50 -12.09 -4.09 -11.48
N VAL A 51 -11.20 -3.66 -12.37
CA VAL A 51 -10.48 -2.39 -12.23
C VAL A 51 -11.47 -1.25 -12.49
N PRO A 52 -11.68 -0.32 -11.53
CA PRO A 52 -12.55 0.84 -11.74
C PRO A 52 -12.03 1.76 -12.85
N SER A 53 -12.93 2.55 -13.43
CA SER A 53 -12.58 3.58 -14.41
C SER A 53 -11.71 4.68 -13.77
N PRO A 54 -10.60 5.09 -14.39
CA PRO A 54 -9.85 6.27 -13.94
C PRO A 54 -10.62 7.59 -14.02
N SER A 55 -11.65 7.67 -14.89
CA SER A 55 -12.46 8.89 -15.07
C SER A 55 -13.54 9.06 -14.00
N ASP A 56 -13.89 7.98 -13.30
CA ASP A 56 -14.85 7.96 -12.19
C ASP A 56 -14.31 7.04 -11.09
N PRO A 57 -13.28 7.48 -10.36
CA PRO A 57 -12.62 6.65 -9.36
C PRO A 57 -13.51 6.46 -8.11
N PRO A 58 -13.39 5.33 -7.39
CA PRO A 58 -14.11 5.12 -6.14
C PRO A 58 -13.84 6.21 -5.10
N SER A 59 -14.81 6.46 -4.22
CA SER A 59 -14.66 7.38 -3.09
C SER A 59 -13.66 6.87 -2.06
N GLY A 60 -13.02 7.75 -1.31
CA GLY A 60 -12.04 7.37 -0.31
C GLY A 60 -10.77 6.76 -0.92
N CYS A 61 -10.31 5.62 -0.40
CA CYS A 61 -9.15 4.90 -0.93
C CYS A 61 -9.46 4.30 -2.30
N ARG A 62 -8.77 4.74 -3.35
CA ARG A 62 -9.03 4.24 -4.72
C ARG A 62 -8.92 2.73 -4.90
N PHE A 63 -8.25 2.02 -3.99
CA PHE A 63 -8.11 0.56 -4.02
C PHE A 63 -9.17 -0.20 -3.20
N HIS A 64 -10.06 0.48 -2.46
CA HIS A 64 -10.95 -0.18 -1.49
C HIS A 64 -11.89 -1.22 -2.11
N THR A 65 -12.23 -1.11 -3.39
CA THR A 65 -13.14 -2.05 -4.10
C THR A 65 -12.50 -3.41 -4.38
N ARG A 66 -11.16 -3.48 -4.32
CA ARG A 66 -10.37 -4.69 -4.61
C ARG A 66 -9.41 -5.06 -3.48
N CYS A 67 -9.37 -4.25 -2.42
CA CYS A 67 -8.49 -4.46 -1.29
C CYS A 67 -9.02 -5.61 -0.41
N PRO A 68 -8.25 -6.69 -0.19
CA PRO A 68 -8.67 -7.78 0.70
C PRO A 68 -8.71 -7.37 2.18
N LYS A 69 -8.03 -6.27 2.53
CA LYS A 69 -7.95 -5.71 3.89
C LYS A 69 -8.78 -4.43 4.03
N VAL A 70 -9.86 -4.29 3.24
CA VAL A 70 -10.72 -3.10 3.26
C VAL A 70 -11.42 -2.93 4.61
N CYS A 71 -11.46 -1.69 5.10
CA CYS A 71 -12.28 -1.31 6.26
C CYS A 71 -13.23 -0.16 5.88
N ASP A 72 -14.20 0.15 6.76
CA ASP A 72 -15.22 1.16 6.47
C ASP A 72 -14.65 2.55 6.17
N ARG A 73 -13.53 2.90 6.81
CA ARG A 73 -12.82 4.17 6.58
C ARG A 73 -12.34 4.29 5.12
N CYS A 74 -11.89 3.18 4.53
CA CYS A 74 -11.41 3.15 3.14
C CYS A 74 -12.47 3.57 2.13
N ARG A 75 -13.76 3.41 2.43
CA ARG A 75 -14.86 3.78 1.52
C ARG A 75 -15.19 5.27 1.54
N ARG A 76 -14.76 5.97 2.59
CA ARG A 76 -15.18 7.36 2.90
C ARG A 76 -14.02 8.35 2.85
N GLU A 77 -12.82 7.94 3.22
CA GLU A 77 -11.66 8.81 3.36
C GLU A 77 -10.50 8.33 2.47
N GLU A 78 -9.88 9.27 1.75
CA GLU A 78 -8.64 9.00 1.03
C GLU A 78 -7.50 8.87 2.07
N PRO A 79 -6.71 7.79 2.04
CA PRO A 79 -5.59 7.64 2.94
C PRO A 79 -4.49 8.65 2.58
N VAL A 80 -3.90 9.26 3.60
CA VAL A 80 -2.75 10.16 3.42
C VAL A 80 -1.49 9.31 3.26
N LEU A 81 -0.62 9.71 2.33
CA LEU A 81 0.71 9.13 2.19
C LEU A 81 1.56 9.50 3.41
N ARG A 82 1.97 8.51 4.19
CA ARG A 82 2.75 8.70 5.43
C ARG A 82 3.98 7.82 5.44
N GLU A 83 5.04 8.31 6.07
CA GLU A 83 6.24 7.52 6.33
C GLU A 83 5.95 6.49 7.42
N THR A 84 6.09 5.20 7.11
CA THR A 84 5.91 4.09 8.06
C THR A 84 7.26 3.60 8.60
N GLU A 85 8.31 3.74 7.81
CA GLU A 85 9.71 3.52 8.15
C GLU A 85 10.58 4.55 7.39
N PRO A 86 11.81 4.85 7.82
CA PRO A 86 12.67 5.81 7.13
C PRO A 86 12.80 5.52 5.63
N GLY A 87 12.34 6.45 4.79
CA GLY A 87 12.33 6.33 3.34
C GLY A 87 11.21 5.45 2.76
N HIS A 88 10.30 4.95 3.59
CA HIS A 88 9.18 4.09 3.18
C HIS A 88 7.84 4.75 3.50
N PHE A 89 7.13 5.20 2.47
CA PHE A 89 5.86 5.89 2.57
C PHE A 89 4.72 5.04 2.05
N VAL A 90 3.57 5.08 2.73
CA VAL A 90 2.40 4.25 2.43
C VAL A 90 1.14 5.10 2.56
N ALA A 91 0.25 5.02 1.57
CA ALA A 91 -1.08 5.61 1.62
C ALA A 91 -2.11 4.52 1.96
N CYS A 92 -2.16 4.09 3.22
CA CYS A 92 -3.09 3.05 3.67
C CYS A 92 -3.60 3.31 5.09
N HIS A 93 -4.90 3.09 5.32
CA HIS A 93 -5.52 3.27 6.64
C HIS A 93 -5.04 2.26 7.69
N LEU A 94 -4.42 1.14 7.28
CA LEU A 94 -3.82 0.16 8.20
C LEU A 94 -2.61 0.75 8.98
N TYR A 95 -1.95 1.77 8.43
CA TYR A 95 -0.76 2.39 9.02
C TYR A 95 -1.00 3.84 9.46
N ALA A 96 -2.25 4.16 9.78
CA ALA A 96 -2.61 5.45 10.36
C ALA A 96 -2.22 5.50 11.84
N GLN A 97 -0.92 5.48 12.16
CA GLN A 97 -0.47 5.94 13.47
C GLN A 97 -0.25 7.45 13.39
N GLU A 98 -0.91 8.18 14.29
CA GLU A 98 -0.63 9.60 14.52
C GLU A 98 0.84 9.71 14.97
N ILE A 99 1.62 10.56 14.32
CA ILE A 99 2.91 10.94 14.86
C ILE A 99 2.60 11.84 16.05
N SER A 100 2.56 11.27 17.26
CA SER A 100 2.65 12.04 18.50
C SER A 100 4.01 12.75 18.48
N PRO A 101 4.06 14.09 18.58
CA PRO A 101 5.32 14.82 18.63
C PRO A 101 5.96 14.64 20.02
N GLU A 102 6.60 13.50 20.25
CA GLU A 102 7.39 13.27 21.45
C GLU A 102 8.75 12.71 21.07
N THR A 103 9.65 13.61 20.66
CA THR A 103 11.04 13.67 21.09
C THR A 103 11.64 14.98 20.56
N SER A 104 11.45 16.06 21.32
CA SER A 104 12.31 17.24 21.22
C SER A 104 13.21 17.30 22.45
N ALA A 105 14.51 17.31 22.18
CA ALA A 105 15.59 17.85 23.00
C ALA A 105 15.87 17.21 24.37
N SER A 106 16.94 16.42 24.42
CA SER A 106 17.86 16.39 25.55
C SER A 106 19.28 16.26 25.03
N GLN A 107 19.85 17.39 24.63
CA GLN A 107 21.27 17.72 24.75
C GLN A 107 21.35 19.20 25.12
#